data_AF-A0A7K2MLE0-F1
#
_entry.id   AF-A0A7K2MLE0-F1
#
_cell.length_a   1.000
_cell.length_b   1.000
_cell.length_c   1.000
_cell.angle_alpha   90.00
_cell.angle_beta   90.00
_cell.angle_gamma   90.00
#
_symmetry.space_group_name_H-M   'P 1'
#
loop_
_entity.id
_entity.type
_entity.pdbx_description
1 polymer ?
#
loop_
_entity_poly.entity_id
_entity_poly.type
_entity_poly.pdbx_seq_one_letter_code
_entity_poly.pdbx_strand_id
1 'polypeptide(L)'
;MADGIIDVQYPVVRKAVEELTDQTQQIITTLNNLEDELRPLVASWEGADQEMYRRVQMEWDQATKNMATLLNDNGTLIQSIHDNHSRDERRSADNWGNVRAR
;
A
#
# COMPACT_ATOMS: atom_id res chain seq x y z
N MET A 1 14.38 -5.10 24.07
CA MET A 1 13.88 -6.30 23.36
C MET A 1 12.99 -5.93 22.17
N ALA A 2 12.14 -4.90 22.24
CA ALA A 2 11.35 -4.43 21.09
C ALA A 2 12.20 -3.88 19.92
N ASP A 3 13.36 -3.30 20.25
CA ASP A 3 14.31 -2.65 19.34
C ASP A 3 14.72 -3.54 18.14
N GLY A 4 15.42 -4.65 18.40
CA GLY A 4 15.84 -5.58 17.35
C GLY A 4 14.71 -6.35 16.66
N ILE A 5 13.48 -6.30 17.15
CA ILE A 5 12.31 -6.89 16.47
C ILE A 5 11.86 -5.97 15.33
N ILE A 6 11.85 -4.65 15.56
CA ILE A 6 11.45 -3.66 14.56
C ILE A 6 12.45 -3.64 13.39
N ASP A 7 13.75 -3.68 13.66
CA ASP A 7 14.77 -3.69 12.61
C ASP A 7 14.73 -4.94 11.72
N VAL A 8 14.51 -6.12 12.31
CA VAL A 8 14.44 -7.37 11.56
C VAL A 8 13.16 -7.43 10.72
N GLN A 9 12.06 -6.90 11.24
CA GLN A 9 10.77 -6.91 10.55
C GLN A 9 10.67 -5.83 9.47
N TYR A 10 11.42 -4.74 9.57
CA TYR A 10 11.33 -3.62 8.62
C TYR A 10 11.56 -4.01 7.15
N PRO A 11 12.64 -4.74 6.78
CA PRO A 11 12.82 -5.21 5.40
C PRO A 11 11.69 -6.13 4.91
N VAL A 12 11.16 -6.98 5.79
CA VAL A 12 10.05 -7.90 5.46
C VAL A 12 8.79 -7.11 5.17
N VAL A 13 8.46 -6.14 6.02
CA VAL A 13 7.26 -5.31 5.86
C VAL A 13 7.37 -4.40 4.63
N ARG A 14 8.55 -3.80 4.37
CA ARG A 14 8.77 -3.02 3.15
C ARG A 14 8.55 -3.87 1.90
N LYS A 15 9.15 -5.06 1.85
CA LYS A 15 8.99 -5.99 0.73
C LYS A 15 7.52 -6.37 0.52
N ALA A 16 6.78 -6.64 1.59
CA ALA A 16 5.35 -6.93 1.50
C ALA A 16 4.55 -5.75 0.91
N VAL A 17 4.87 -4.51 1.26
CA VAL A 17 4.22 -3.32 0.66
C VAL A 17 4.55 -3.16 -0.82
N GLU A 18 5.80 -3.42 -1.22
CA GLU A 18 6.21 -3.42 -2.62
C GLU A 18 5.42 -4.48 -3.41
N GLU A 19 5.37 -5.72 -2.92
CA GLU A 19 4.60 -6.82 -3.52
C GLU A 19 3.10 -6.49 -3.64
N LEU A 20 2.51 -5.90 -2.60
CA LEU A 20 1.10 -5.49 -2.63
C LEU A 20 0.85 -4.34 -3.61
N THR A 21 1.83 -3.44 -3.78
CA THR A 21 1.76 -2.36 -4.77
C THR A 21 1.76 -2.93 -6.18
N ASP A 22 2.67 -3.86 -6.47
CA ASP A 22 2.72 -4.54 -7.76
C ASP A 22 1.43 -5.32 -8.06
N GLN A 23 0.91 -6.06 -7.07
CA GLN A 23 -0.35 -6.78 -7.20
C GLN A 23 -1.54 -5.84 -7.41
N THR A 24 -1.58 -4.70 -6.73
CA THR A 24 -2.64 -3.70 -6.93
C THR A 24 -2.60 -3.13 -8.34
N GLN A 25 -1.40 -2.87 -8.89
CA GLN A 25 -1.24 -2.41 -10.26
C GLN A 25 -1.68 -3.47 -11.28
N GLN A 26 -1.43 -4.76 -11.00
CA GLN A 26 -1.95 -5.85 -11.82
C GLN A 26 -3.47 -5.90 -11.79
N ILE A 27 -4.11 -5.77 -10.61
CA ILE A 27 -5.57 -5.73 -10.48
C ILE A 27 -6.16 -4.58 -11.31
N ILE A 28 -5.60 -3.37 -11.19
CA ILE A 28 -6.02 -2.21 -11.99
C ILE A 28 -5.94 -2.50 -13.49
N THR A 29 -4.84 -3.14 -13.93
CA THR A 29 -4.65 -3.48 -15.34
C THR A 29 -5.68 -4.50 -15.82
N THR A 30 -5.96 -5.54 -15.03
CA THR A 30 -6.99 -6.54 -15.34
C THR A 30 -8.38 -5.91 -15.43
N LEU A 31 -8.71 -5.00 -14.52
CA LEU A 31 -10.00 -4.29 -14.54
C LEU A 31 -10.14 -3.40 -15.77
N ASN A 32 -9.11 -2.63 -16.11
CA ASN A 32 -9.11 -1.79 -17.32
C ASN A 32 -9.29 -2.64 -18.59
N ASN A 33 -8.60 -3.77 -18.69
CA ASN A 33 -8.76 -4.69 -19.82
C ASN A 33 -10.17 -5.26 -19.89
N LEU A 34 -10.74 -5.65 -18.75
CA LEU A 34 -12.12 -6.13 -18.66
C LEU A 34 -13.11 -5.05 -19.10
N GLU A 35 -12.94 -3.80 -18.68
CA GLU A 35 -13.78 -2.68 -19.13
C GLU A 35 -13.70 -2.45 -20.64
N ASP A 36 -12.50 -2.52 -21.22
CA ASP A 36 -12.31 -2.37 -22.66
C ASP A 36 -12.97 -3.51 -23.45
N GLU A 37 -12.87 -4.75 -22.97
CA GLU A 37 -13.54 -5.92 -23.55
C GLU A 37 -15.07 -5.84 -23.42
N LEU A 38 -15.57 -5.31 -22.30
CA LEU A 38 -17.00 -5.17 -22.04
C LEU A 38 -17.61 -3.97 -22.76
N ARG A 39 -16.85 -2.92 -23.08
CA ARG A 39 -17.34 -1.70 -23.73
C ARG A 39 -18.28 -1.93 -24.94
N PRO A 40 -17.97 -2.82 -25.91
CA PRO A 40 -18.89 -3.10 -27.02
C PRO A 40 -20.15 -3.87 -26.60
N LEU A 41 -20.07 -4.70 -25.55
CA LEU A 41 -21.22 -5.44 -25.01
C LEU A 41 -22.15 -4.51 -24.22
N VAL A 42 -21.59 -3.61 -23.42
CA VAL A 42 -22.36 -2.61 -22.66
C VAL A 42 -23.12 -1.66 -23.59
N ALA A 43 -22.59 -1.40 -24.79
CA ALA A 43 -23.29 -0.60 -25.80
C ALA A 43 -24.58 -1.25 -26.31
N SER A 44 -24.73 -2.56 -26.20
CA SER A 44 -25.96 -3.28 -26.56
C SER A 44 -26.90 -3.53 -25.39
N TRP A 45 -26.49 -3.20 -24.16
CA TRP A 45 -27.33 -3.31 -22.96
C TRP A 45 -28.27 -2.12 -22.85
N GLU A 46 -29.57 -2.38 -22.69
CA GLU A 46 -30.60 -1.37 -22.49
C GLU A 46 -31.18 -1.45 -21.07
N GLY A 47 -31.54 -0.29 -20.50
CA GLY A 47 -32.26 -0.21 -19.23
C GLY A 47 -31.45 -0.67 -18.01
N ALA A 48 -31.98 -1.64 -17.26
CA ALA A 48 -31.50 -2.01 -15.93
C ALA A 48 -30.09 -2.64 -15.93
N ASP A 49 -29.72 -3.35 -16.99
CA ASP A 49 -28.41 -4.01 -17.10
C ASP A 49 -27.28 -2.99 -17.24
N GLN A 50 -27.52 -1.91 -17.99
CA GLN A 50 -26.58 -0.82 -18.15
C GLN A 50 -26.37 -0.05 -16.83
N GLU A 51 -27.43 0.18 -16.06
CA GLU A 51 -27.33 0.79 -14.72
C GLU A 51 -26.58 -0.11 -13.74
N MET A 52 -26.85 -1.42 -13.76
CA MET A 52 -26.15 -2.37 -12.91
C MET A 52 -24.66 -2.39 -13.22
N TYR A 53 -24.29 -2.44 -14.50
CA TYR A 53 -22.88 -2.37 -14.91
C TYR A 53 -22.19 -1.13 -14.39
N ARG A 54 -22.77 0.06 -14.59
CA ARG A 54 -22.19 1.32 -14.13
C ARG A 54 -21.95 1.31 -12.62
N ARG A 55 -22.86 0.72 -11.84
CA ARG A 55 -22.69 0.56 -10.39
C ARG A 55 -21.51 -0.32 -10.05
N VAL A 56 -21.41 -1.50 -10.66
CA VAL A 56 -20.28 -2.43 -10.45
C VAL A 56 -18.96 -1.78 -10.85
N GLN A 57 -18.94 -1.05 -11.98
CA GLN A 57 -17.78 -0.30 -12.43
C GLN A 57 -17.31 0.71 -11.38
N MET A 58 -18.24 1.52 -10.85
CA MET A 58 -17.92 2.48 -9.78
C MET A 58 -17.40 1.80 -8.50
N GLU A 59 -17.92 0.62 -8.16
CA GLU A 59 -17.45 -0.15 -7.00
C GLU A 59 -16.01 -0.63 -7.19
N TRP A 60 -15.66 -1.12 -8.39
CA TRP A 60 -14.29 -1.53 -8.72
C TRP A 60 -13.33 -0.35 -8.74
N ASP A 61 -13.72 0.77 -9.35
CA ASP A 61 -12.96 2.02 -9.35
C ASP A 61 -12.70 2.52 -7.92
N GLN A 62 -13.70 2.43 -7.04
CA GLN A 62 -13.55 2.85 -5.67
C GLN A 62 -12.63 1.90 -4.88
N ALA A 63 -12.77 0.59 -5.09
CA ALA A 63 -11.93 -0.40 -4.44
C ALA A 63 -10.45 -0.24 -4.82
N THR A 64 -10.14 -0.02 -6.11
CA THR A 64 -8.76 0.21 -6.57
C THR A 64 -8.16 1.49 -5.98
N LYS A 65 -8.92 2.59 -5.94
CA LYS A 65 -8.49 3.83 -5.26
C LYS A 65 -8.19 3.59 -3.79
N ASN A 66 -9.05 2.86 -3.09
CA ASN A 66 -8.86 2.55 -1.67
C ASN A 66 -7.59 1.72 -1.44
N MET A 67 -7.32 0.73 -2.30
CA MET A 67 -6.08 -0.05 -2.23
C MET A 67 -4.85 0.83 -2.41
N ALA A 68 -4.85 1.72 -3.40
CA ALA A 68 -3.75 2.66 -3.63
C ALA A 68 -3.52 3.59 -2.42
N THR A 69 -4.59 4.13 -1.82
CA THR A 69 -4.50 4.96 -0.61
C THR A 69 -3.90 4.19 0.56
N LEU A 70 -4.42 2.98 0.85
CA LEU A 70 -3.92 2.16 1.96
C LEU A 70 -2.45 1.82 1.81
N LEU A 71 -1.98 1.52 0.60
CA LEU A 71 -0.58 1.20 0.35
C LEU A 71 0.33 2.41 0.54
N ASN A 72 -0.09 3.58 0.06
CA ASN A 72 0.63 4.83 0.26
C ASN A 72 0.74 5.20 1.75
N ASP A 73 -0.36 5.06 2.50
CA ASP A 73 -0.41 5.34 3.93
C ASP A 73 0.50 4.37 4.71
N ASN A 74 0.44 3.08 4.37
CA ASN A 74 1.32 2.06 4.96
C ASN A 74 2.80 2.35 4.66
N GLY A 75 3.15 2.67 3.42
CA GLY A 75 4.52 3.02 3.04
C GLY A 75 5.05 4.22 3.85
N THR A 76 4.22 5.24 4.03
CA THR A 76 4.55 6.42 4.85
C THR A 76 4.74 6.06 6.31
N LEU A 77 3.84 5.25 6.88
CA LEU A 77 3.93 4.79 8.27
C LEU A 77 5.22 4.00 8.51
N ILE A 78 5.53 3.04 7.63
CA ILE A 78 6.73 2.21 7.70
C ILE A 78 7.99 3.09 7.68
N GLN A 79 8.07 4.06 6.75
CA GLN A 79 9.20 4.99 6.69
C GLN A 79 9.31 5.81 7.99
N SER A 80 8.19 6.31 8.53
CA SER A 80 8.20 7.08 9.77
C SER A 80 8.69 6.26 10.97
N ILE A 81 8.31 4.98 11.05
CA ILE A 81 8.74 4.07 12.12
C ILE A 81 10.26 3.90 12.05
N HIS A 82 10.81 3.66 10.85
CA HIS A 82 12.25 3.51 10.65
C HIS A 82 13.04 4.78 10.99
N ASP A 83 12.57 5.93 10.54
CA ASP A 83 13.25 7.20 10.81
C ASP A 83 13.22 7.52 12.31
N ASN A 84 12.11 7.23 12.99
CA ASN A 84 12.00 7.40 14.45
C ASN A 84 12.96 6.48 15.18
N HIS A 85 12.97 5.20 14.81
CA HIS A 85 13.82 4.16 15.39
C HIS A 85 15.31 4.49 15.25
N SER A 86 15.77 4.80 14.02
CA SER A 86 17.19 5.14 13.78
C SER A 86 17.64 6.38 14.56
N ARG A 87 16.74 7.34 14.80
CA ARG A 87 17.06 8.52 15.63
C ARG A 87 17.19 8.15 17.11
N ASP A 88 16.34 7.28 17.62
CA ASP A 88 16.38 6.85 19.01
C ASP A 88 17.61 5.98 19.29
N GLU A 89 18.01 5.11 18.36
CA GLU A 89 19.26 4.36 18.43
C GLU A 89 20.48 5.27 18.51
N ARG A 90 20.57 6.28 17.61
CA ARG A 90 21.68 7.26 17.61
C ARG A 90 21.75 8.01 18.94
N ARG A 91 20.61 8.51 19.44
CA ARG A 91 20.53 9.20 20.73
C ARG A 91 20.95 8.31 21.89
N SER A 92 20.53 7.05 21.89
CA SER A 92 20.94 6.07 22.90
C SER A 92 22.44 5.85 22.85
N ALA A 93 23.00 5.57 21.67
CA ALA A 93 24.43 5.37 21.46
C ALA A 93 25.28 6.57 21.91
N ASP A 94 24.85 7.79 21.56
CA ASP A 94 25.49 9.03 22.00
C ASP A 94 25.50 9.15 23.54
N ASN A 95 24.38 8.82 24.18
CA ASN A 95 24.24 8.88 25.63
C ASN A 95 25.15 7.85 26.33
N TRP A 96 25.25 6.63 25.81
CA TRP A 96 26.18 5.61 26.31
C TRP A 96 27.66 5.96 26.08
N GLY A 97 27.97 6.60 24.96
CA GLY A 97 29.31 7.13 24.69
C GLY A 97 29.74 8.17 25.72
N ASN A 98 28.82 9.07 26.10
CA ASN A 98 29.06 10.08 27.13
C ASN A 98 29.20 9.49 28.54
N VAL A 99 28.49 8.40 28.87
CA VAL A 99 28.60 7.73 30.18
C VAL A 99 29.90 6.92 30.31
N ARG A 100 30.43 6.36 29.23
CA ARG A 100 31.70 5.61 29.23
C ARG A 100 32.95 6.49 29.22
N ALA A 101 32.82 7.78 28.96
CA ALA A 101 33.92 8.74 29.01
C ALA A 101 34.07 9.34 30.43
N ARG A 102 34.48 8.53 31.42
CA ARG A 102 35.10 8.95 32.69
C ARG A 102 36.05 7.89 33.21
#